data_AF-A0A4R5KGU7-F1
#
_entry.id   AF-A0A4R5KGU7-F1
#
_cell.length_a   1.000
_cell.length_b   1.000
_cell.length_c   1.000
_cell.angle_alpha   90.00
_cell.angle_beta   90.00
_cell.angle_gamma   90.00
#
_symmetry.space_group_name_H-M   'P 1'
#
loop_
_entity.id
_entity.type
_entity.pdbx_description
1 polymer ?
#
loop_
_entity_poly.entity_id
_entity_poly.type
_entity_poly.pdbx_seq_one_letter_code
_entity_poly.pdbx_strand_id
1 'polypeptide(L)'
;MGTIPPAGRLYRFSALDAVAFGLYVVLAAVLTAAPAPVTNLVRQAIPDAATAVFAVNVAFYVSVGLFAVAAAWRVIARDMRILATRPWFTVAMIPVSIVAMLVLSAILVSLTGSARASQNQLGLQSLVQQLPPWYVVPLLVVLGPFVEEYLFRHLLIGKLSRHVNIWLCCALSVACFAAVHVVGREGLVLPALAPYLGMGGILVAAYVWTGKNVMFSYFIHASKNLLAVVLIYVVPQQLLGG
;
A
#
# COMPACT_ATOMS: atom_id res chain seq x y z
N MET A 1 -0.66 -8.18 33.04
CA MET A 1 -1.03 -7.10 32.10
C MET A 1 0.24 -6.43 31.60
N GLY A 2 0.63 -6.64 30.34
CA GLY A 2 1.86 -6.05 29.78
C GLY A 2 1.68 -4.55 29.55
N THR A 3 2.47 -3.73 30.23
CA THR A 3 2.45 -2.27 30.11
C THR A 3 2.70 -1.85 28.66
N ILE A 4 1.88 -0.91 28.15
CA ILE A 4 2.07 -0.34 26.82
C ILE A 4 3.38 0.48 26.86
N PRO A 5 4.39 0.17 26.02
CA PRO A 5 5.64 0.93 26.03
C PRO A 5 5.38 2.42 25.74
N PRO A 6 6.05 3.36 26.43
CA PRO A 6 5.86 4.78 26.17
C PRO A 6 6.20 5.10 24.71
N ALA A 7 5.35 5.89 24.07
CA ALA A 7 5.34 6.11 22.62
C ALA A 7 6.74 6.43 22.05
N GLY A 8 7.56 7.21 22.76
CA GLY A 8 8.88 7.65 22.29
C GLY A 8 9.89 6.54 21.96
N ARG A 9 9.78 5.34 22.55
CA ARG A 9 10.70 4.21 22.24
C ARG A 9 10.32 3.43 20.99
N LEU A 10 9.04 3.40 20.63
CA LEU A 10 8.52 2.61 19.51
C LEU A 10 8.77 3.25 18.13
N TYR A 11 9.09 4.55 18.10
CA TYR A 11 9.32 5.30 16.86
C TYR A 11 10.80 5.59 16.59
N ARG A 12 11.74 4.91 17.26
CA ARG A 12 13.17 4.97 16.90
C ARG A 12 13.44 4.14 15.65
N PHE A 13 14.27 4.66 14.75
CA PHE A 13 14.82 3.85 13.66
C PHE A 13 15.74 2.76 14.21
N SER A 14 15.68 1.59 13.59
CA SER A 14 16.40 0.36 13.90
C SER A 14 17.07 -0.16 12.63
N ALA A 15 18.03 -1.08 12.77
CA ALA A 15 18.67 -1.71 11.62
C ALA A 15 17.66 -2.44 10.71
N LEU A 16 16.62 -3.04 11.29
CA LEU A 16 15.56 -3.71 10.52
C LEU A 16 14.75 -2.71 9.67
N ASP A 17 14.56 -1.47 10.14
CA ASP A 17 13.93 -0.43 9.32
C ASP A 17 14.78 -0.09 8.10
N ALA A 18 16.10 0.04 8.30
CA ALA A 18 17.05 0.33 7.22
C ALA A 18 17.10 -0.80 6.19
N VAL A 19 17.07 -2.07 6.64
CA VAL A 19 17.01 -3.23 5.75
C VAL A 19 15.70 -3.27 4.97
N ALA A 20 14.55 -3.11 5.64
CA ALA A 20 13.25 -3.12 4.97
C ALA A 20 13.13 -2.00 3.93
N PHE A 21 13.55 -0.77 4.29
CA PHE A 21 13.56 0.36 3.37
C PHE A 21 14.54 0.17 2.21
N GLY A 22 15.77 -0.28 2.51
CA GLY A 22 16.80 -0.54 1.50
C GLY A 22 16.37 -1.61 0.50
N LEU A 23 15.82 -2.73 0.97
CA LEU A 23 15.26 -3.77 0.11
C LEU A 23 14.15 -3.22 -0.78
N TYR A 24 13.20 -2.47 -0.21
CA TYR A 24 12.11 -1.90 -1.00
C TYR A 24 12.63 -0.99 -2.10
N VAL A 25 13.53 -0.06 -1.78
CA VAL A 25 14.09 0.89 -2.75
C VAL A 25 14.89 0.18 -3.82
N VAL A 26 15.79 -0.73 -3.45
CA VAL A 26 16.65 -1.44 -4.41
C VAL A 26 15.82 -2.33 -5.32
N LEU A 27 14.91 -3.13 -4.77
CA LEU A 27 14.08 -4.02 -5.57
C LEU A 27 13.12 -3.22 -6.47
N ALA A 28 12.53 -2.12 -5.97
CA ALA A 28 11.66 -1.27 -6.77
C ALA A 28 12.43 -0.60 -7.92
N ALA A 29 13.65 -0.12 -7.66
CA ALA A 29 14.52 0.44 -8.68
C ALA A 29 14.89 -0.60 -9.75
N VAL A 30 15.26 -1.82 -9.35
CA VAL A 30 15.56 -2.92 -10.28
C VAL A 30 14.34 -3.27 -11.13
N LEU A 31 13.16 -3.43 -10.52
CA LEU A 31 11.93 -3.77 -11.23
C LEU A 31 11.43 -2.65 -12.15
N THR A 32 11.75 -1.40 -11.82
CA THR A 32 11.44 -0.24 -12.66
C THR A 32 12.42 -0.11 -13.83
N ALA A 33 13.71 -0.32 -13.60
CA ALA A 33 14.75 -0.12 -14.60
C ALA A 33 14.92 -1.32 -15.55
N ALA A 34 14.67 -2.53 -15.07
CA ALA A 34 14.88 -3.78 -15.81
C ALA A 34 13.72 -4.77 -15.63
N PRO A 35 12.45 -4.39 -15.91
CA PRO A 35 11.30 -5.29 -15.72
C PRO A 35 11.39 -6.53 -16.62
N ALA A 36 11.73 -6.37 -17.91
CA ALA A 36 11.77 -7.49 -18.86
C ALA A 36 12.89 -8.51 -18.58
N PRO A 37 14.15 -8.10 -18.29
CA PRO A 37 15.18 -9.06 -17.89
C PRO A 37 14.79 -9.88 -16.66
N VAL A 38 14.23 -9.24 -15.63
CA VAL A 38 13.82 -9.93 -14.39
C VAL A 38 12.70 -10.92 -14.66
N THR A 39 11.65 -10.52 -15.37
CA THR A 39 10.54 -11.43 -15.69
C THR A 39 10.99 -12.57 -16.61
N ASN A 40 11.84 -12.29 -17.60
CA ASN A 40 12.40 -13.33 -18.49
C ASN A 40 13.24 -14.35 -17.72
N LEU A 41 14.04 -13.91 -16.75
CA LEU A 41 14.80 -14.81 -15.88
C LEU A 41 13.87 -15.74 -15.09
N VAL A 42 12.84 -15.18 -14.44
CA VAL A 42 11.86 -15.99 -13.69
C VAL A 42 11.10 -16.94 -14.61
N ARG A 43 10.82 -16.52 -15.86
CA ARG A 43 10.15 -17.35 -16.85
C ARG A 43 10.93 -18.60 -17.29
N GLN A 44 12.24 -18.64 -17.06
CA GLN A 44 13.03 -19.86 -17.27
C GLN A 44 12.60 -20.98 -16.32
N ALA A 45 12.13 -20.63 -15.12
CA ALA A 45 11.61 -21.58 -14.13
C ALA A 45 10.07 -21.65 -14.11
N ILE A 46 9.38 -20.56 -14.45
CA ILE A 46 7.91 -20.43 -14.43
C ILE A 46 7.42 -19.98 -15.81
N PRO A 47 7.12 -20.90 -16.76
CA PRO A 47 6.84 -20.53 -18.14
C PRO A 47 5.63 -19.59 -18.34
N ASP A 48 4.61 -19.75 -17.49
CA ASP A 48 3.39 -18.94 -17.48
C ASP A 48 3.68 -17.48 -17.08
N ALA A 49 3.26 -16.54 -17.92
CA ALA A 49 3.62 -15.13 -17.75
C ALA A 49 2.97 -14.50 -16.52
N ALA A 50 1.70 -14.80 -16.25
CA ALA A 50 0.98 -14.24 -15.11
C ALA A 50 1.56 -14.74 -13.79
N THR A 51 1.83 -16.04 -13.71
CA THR A 51 2.44 -16.68 -12.54
C THR A 51 3.86 -16.17 -12.33
N ALA A 52 4.65 -15.95 -13.38
CA ALA A 52 5.99 -15.37 -13.27
C ALA A 52 5.97 -13.93 -12.70
N VAL A 53 5.10 -13.06 -13.23
CA VAL A 53 4.91 -11.70 -12.71
C VAL A 53 4.44 -11.72 -11.25
N PHE A 54 3.50 -12.61 -10.94
CA PHE A 54 3.04 -12.80 -9.56
C PHE A 54 4.16 -13.28 -8.64
N ALA A 55 4.97 -14.26 -9.06
CA ALA A 55 6.10 -14.75 -8.28
C ALA A 55 7.13 -13.65 -7.98
N VAL A 56 7.41 -12.77 -8.95
CA VAL A 56 8.26 -11.59 -8.75
C VAL A 56 7.68 -10.67 -7.67
N ASN A 57 6.37 -10.37 -7.74
CA ASN A 57 5.71 -9.52 -6.74
C ASN A 57 5.68 -10.18 -5.35
N VAL A 58 5.45 -11.49 -5.26
CA VAL A 58 5.52 -12.24 -3.99
C VAL A 58 6.92 -12.15 -3.41
N ALA A 59 7.96 -12.41 -4.20
CA ALA A 59 9.35 -12.31 -3.75
C ALA A 59 9.68 -10.90 -3.24
N PHE A 60 9.25 -9.86 -3.97
CA PHE A 60 9.38 -8.47 -3.56
C PHE A 60 8.73 -8.22 -2.19
N TYR A 61 7.43 -8.49 -2.08
CA TYR A 61 6.67 -8.13 -0.89
C TYR A 61 6.99 -9.01 0.32
N VAL A 62 7.31 -10.29 0.14
CA VAL A 62 7.72 -11.18 1.24
C VAL A 62 9.08 -10.77 1.78
N SER A 63 10.06 -10.49 0.90
CA SER A 63 11.40 -10.09 1.34
C SER A 63 11.35 -8.81 2.18
N VAL A 64 10.62 -7.78 1.74
CA VAL A 64 10.44 -6.54 2.52
C VAL A 64 9.56 -6.77 3.75
N GLY A 65 8.46 -7.52 3.59
CA GLY A 65 7.45 -7.76 4.61
C GLY A 65 7.99 -8.46 5.86
N LEU A 66 8.89 -9.43 5.70
CA LEU A 66 9.51 -10.13 6.84
C LEU A 66 10.26 -9.15 7.76
N PHE A 67 11.07 -8.26 7.20
CA PHE A 67 11.79 -7.25 7.97
C PHE A 67 10.85 -6.17 8.52
N ALA A 68 9.84 -5.76 7.75
CA ALA A 68 8.84 -4.80 8.19
C ALA A 68 8.04 -5.31 9.40
N VAL A 69 7.57 -6.56 9.37
CA VAL A 69 6.85 -7.18 10.51
C VAL A 69 7.78 -7.31 11.71
N ALA A 70 9.01 -7.80 11.51
CA ALA A 70 9.98 -7.93 12.60
C ALA A 70 10.30 -6.58 13.27
N ALA A 71 10.47 -5.52 12.49
CA ALA A 71 10.72 -4.16 12.97
C ALA A 71 9.49 -3.56 13.67
N ALA A 72 8.29 -3.80 13.14
CA ALA A 72 7.05 -3.18 13.61
C ALA A 72 6.28 -4.01 14.64
N TRP A 73 6.68 -5.24 14.98
CA TRP A 73 5.88 -6.17 15.82
C TRP A 73 5.31 -5.53 17.09
N ARG A 74 6.12 -4.72 17.81
CA ARG A 74 5.67 -4.03 19.03
C ARG A 74 4.66 -2.91 18.74
N VAL A 75 4.79 -2.23 17.61
CA VAL A 75 3.86 -1.20 17.13
C VAL A 75 2.56 -1.84 16.70
N ILE A 76 2.62 -2.94 15.95
CA ILE A 76 1.45 -3.76 15.55
C ILE A 76 0.68 -4.19 16.81
N ALA A 77 1.37 -4.79 17.78
CA ALA A 77 0.74 -5.26 19.01
C ALA A 77 0.08 -4.12 19.81
N ARG A 78 0.72 -2.96 19.89
CA ARG A 78 0.14 -1.77 20.54
C ARG A 78 -1.10 -1.30 19.78
N ASP A 79 -1.00 -1.14 18.48
CA ASP A 79 -2.05 -0.55 17.65
C ASP A 79 -3.29 -1.44 17.61
N MET A 80 -3.10 -2.75 17.52
CA MET A 80 -4.17 -3.74 17.64
C MET A 80 -4.87 -3.67 19.00
N ARG A 81 -4.12 -3.50 20.09
CA ARG A 81 -4.71 -3.32 21.43
C ARG A 81 -5.54 -2.05 21.53
N ILE A 82 -5.08 -0.95 20.92
CA ILE A 82 -5.83 0.31 20.88
C ILE A 82 -7.14 0.12 20.11
N LEU A 83 -7.09 -0.49 18.92
CA LEU A 83 -8.28 -0.74 18.10
C LEU A 83 -9.29 -1.66 18.81
N ALA A 84 -8.80 -2.66 19.54
CA ALA A 84 -9.65 -3.56 20.33
C ALA A 84 -10.44 -2.85 21.45
N THR A 85 -10.05 -1.64 21.87
CA THR A 85 -10.84 -0.86 22.85
C THR A 85 -12.09 -0.22 22.24
N ARG A 86 -12.12 -0.02 20.93
CA ARG A 86 -13.23 0.63 20.21
C ARG A 86 -13.49 -0.06 18.85
N PRO A 87 -13.92 -1.33 18.86
CA PRO A 87 -14.06 -2.12 17.63
C PRO A 87 -15.16 -1.58 16.72
N TRP A 88 -16.31 -1.16 17.27
CA TRP A 88 -17.43 -0.62 16.48
C TRP A 88 -17.07 0.66 15.74
N PHE A 89 -16.34 1.55 16.41
CA PHE A 89 -15.81 2.76 15.78
C PHE A 89 -14.86 2.41 14.63
N THR A 90 -13.97 1.44 14.85
CA THR A 90 -13.03 0.99 13.82
C THR A 90 -13.77 0.45 12.60
N VAL A 91 -14.73 -0.45 12.81
CA VAL A 91 -15.54 -1.06 11.75
C VAL A 91 -16.37 0.00 11.00
N ALA A 92 -16.94 0.98 11.69
CA ALA A 92 -17.73 2.05 11.05
C ALA A 92 -16.86 3.03 10.25
N MET A 93 -15.65 3.35 10.73
CA MET A 93 -14.78 4.32 10.07
C MET A 93 -14.10 3.78 8.81
N ILE A 94 -13.93 2.46 8.67
CA ILE A 94 -13.36 1.84 7.47
C ILE A 94 -14.18 2.19 6.20
N PRO A 95 -15.49 1.88 6.09
CA PRO A 95 -16.27 2.21 4.90
C PRO A 95 -16.37 3.71 4.67
N VAL A 96 -16.47 4.54 5.72
CA VAL A 96 -16.44 6.00 5.60
C VAL A 96 -15.14 6.48 4.94
N SER A 97 -14.00 5.93 5.38
CA SER A 97 -12.70 6.27 4.81
C SER A 97 -12.55 5.78 3.37
N ILE A 98 -13.10 4.62 3.03
CA ILE A 98 -13.13 4.13 1.64
C ILE A 98 -13.95 5.06 0.76
N VAL A 99 -15.15 5.46 1.19
CA VAL A 99 -15.99 6.41 0.42
C VAL A 99 -15.27 7.74 0.25
N ALA A 100 -14.69 8.29 1.32
CA ALA A 100 -13.91 9.53 1.24
C ALA A 100 -12.73 9.40 0.27
N MET A 101 -12.05 8.25 0.26
CA MET A 101 -10.97 7.94 -0.67
C MET A 101 -11.42 7.89 -2.12
N LEU A 102 -12.55 7.23 -2.39
CA LEU A 102 -13.12 7.16 -3.73
C LEU A 102 -13.56 8.54 -4.23
N VAL A 103 -14.23 9.32 -3.39
CA VAL A 103 -14.68 10.69 -3.72
C VAL A 103 -13.49 11.60 -3.99
N LEU A 104 -12.48 11.64 -3.11
CA LEU A 104 -11.31 12.49 -3.31
C LEU A 104 -10.53 12.09 -4.57
N SER A 105 -10.36 10.78 -4.79
CA SER A 105 -9.69 10.28 -5.99
C SER A 105 -10.47 10.65 -7.26
N ALA A 106 -11.79 10.54 -7.25
CA ALA A 106 -12.66 10.92 -8.37
C ALA A 106 -12.59 12.43 -8.67
N ILE A 107 -12.56 13.28 -7.63
CA ILE A 107 -12.39 14.73 -7.79
C ILE A 107 -11.04 15.03 -8.45
N LEU A 108 -9.94 14.47 -7.94
CA LEU A 108 -8.60 14.71 -8.50
C LEU A 108 -8.47 14.21 -9.95
N VAL A 109 -9.05 13.04 -10.25
CA VAL A 109 -9.09 12.50 -11.62
C VAL A 109 -9.89 13.40 -12.55
N SER A 110 -11.03 13.91 -12.10
CA SER A 110 -11.89 14.81 -12.90
C SER A 110 -11.19 16.15 -13.20
N LEU A 111 -10.46 16.69 -12.24
CA LEU A 111 -9.68 17.93 -12.41
C LEU A 111 -8.47 17.76 -13.35
N THR A 112 -7.99 16.53 -13.53
CA THR A 112 -6.83 16.21 -14.38
C THR A 112 -7.22 15.69 -15.76
N GLY A 113 -8.52 15.65 -16.09
CA GLY A 113 -9.05 15.40 -17.42
C GLY A 113 -8.87 13.98 -17.95
N SER A 114 -8.56 13.00 -17.09
CA SER A 114 -8.18 11.64 -17.52
C SER A 114 -8.93 10.56 -16.74
N ALA A 115 -10.18 10.25 -17.10
CA ALA A 115 -10.93 9.13 -16.53
C ALA A 115 -10.42 7.73 -16.99
N ARG A 116 -9.17 7.64 -17.46
CA ARG A 116 -8.59 6.38 -17.92
C ARG A 116 -8.11 5.56 -16.72
N ALA A 117 -8.42 4.27 -16.72
CA ALA A 117 -7.83 3.34 -15.76
C ALA A 117 -6.29 3.34 -15.87
N SER A 118 -5.60 3.46 -14.74
CA SER A 118 -4.14 3.44 -14.72
C SER A 118 -3.60 2.09 -15.17
N GLN A 119 -2.42 2.05 -15.78
CA GLN A 119 -1.71 0.82 -16.16
C GLN A 119 -1.50 -0.09 -14.95
N ASN A 120 -1.32 0.47 -13.76
CA ASN A 120 -1.26 -0.32 -12.53
C ASN A 120 -2.61 -0.98 -12.22
N GLN A 121 -3.73 -0.27 -12.37
CA GLN A 121 -5.07 -0.86 -12.18
C GLN A 121 -5.35 -1.94 -13.21
N LEU A 122 -5.02 -1.71 -14.49
CA LEU A 122 -5.18 -2.70 -15.56
C LEU A 122 -4.31 -3.94 -15.33
N GLY A 123 -3.05 -3.74 -14.91
CA GLY A 123 -2.15 -4.85 -14.58
C GLY A 123 -2.64 -5.67 -13.39
N LEU A 124 -3.17 -5.02 -12.35
CA LEU A 124 -3.77 -5.72 -11.20
C LEU A 124 -5.04 -6.48 -11.61
N GLN A 125 -5.91 -5.88 -12.42
CA GLN A 125 -7.11 -6.54 -12.94
C GLN A 125 -6.75 -7.80 -13.74
N SER A 126 -5.76 -7.68 -14.62
CA SER A 126 -5.22 -8.82 -15.39
C SER A 126 -4.71 -9.94 -14.48
N LEU A 127 -3.98 -9.62 -13.41
CA LEU A 127 -3.49 -10.63 -12.46
C LEU A 127 -4.62 -11.29 -11.68
N VAL A 128 -5.58 -10.51 -11.19
CA VAL A 128 -6.75 -11.02 -10.43
C VAL A 128 -7.58 -11.97 -11.30
N GLN A 129 -7.74 -11.68 -12.59
CA GLN A 129 -8.53 -12.51 -13.51
C GLN A 129 -7.82 -13.80 -13.94
N GLN A 130 -6.49 -13.79 -14.01
CA GLN A 130 -5.70 -14.94 -14.50
C GLN A 130 -5.28 -15.90 -13.38
N LEU A 131 -5.25 -15.43 -12.14
CA LEU A 131 -4.78 -16.22 -11.00
C LEU A 131 -5.90 -16.50 -10.00
N PRO A 132 -5.85 -17.67 -9.33
CA PRO A 132 -6.78 -17.99 -8.27
C PRO A 132 -6.83 -16.97 -7.12
N PRO A 133 -8.02 -16.70 -6.54
CA PRO A 133 -8.18 -15.72 -5.45
C PRO A 133 -7.29 -16.00 -4.23
N TRP A 134 -7.06 -17.27 -3.90
CA TRP A 134 -6.24 -17.67 -2.74
C TRP A 134 -4.76 -17.32 -2.88
N TYR A 135 -4.27 -17.04 -4.09
CA TYR A 135 -2.92 -16.49 -4.31
C TYR A 135 -2.93 -14.96 -4.26
N VAL A 136 -3.89 -14.36 -4.95
CA VAL A 136 -3.91 -12.91 -5.17
C VAL A 136 -4.30 -12.13 -3.91
N VAL A 137 -5.28 -12.62 -3.14
CA VAL A 137 -5.79 -11.94 -1.95
C VAL A 137 -4.70 -11.76 -0.87
N PRO A 138 -3.95 -12.80 -0.44
CA PRO A 138 -2.89 -12.61 0.55
C PRO A 138 -1.84 -11.57 0.12
N LEU A 139 -1.50 -11.51 -1.17
CA LEU A 139 -0.55 -10.54 -1.67
C LEU A 139 -1.13 -9.12 -1.71
N LEU A 140 -2.24 -8.92 -2.43
CA LEU A 140 -2.76 -7.60 -2.75
C LEU A 140 -3.57 -6.96 -1.61
N VAL A 141 -4.17 -7.77 -0.74
CA VAL A 141 -5.04 -7.29 0.34
C VAL A 141 -4.30 -7.23 1.67
N VAL A 142 -3.36 -8.14 1.91
CA VAL A 142 -2.69 -8.26 3.21
C VAL A 142 -1.25 -7.75 3.12
N LEU A 143 -0.40 -8.42 2.34
CA LEU A 143 1.03 -8.16 2.41
C LEU A 143 1.44 -6.82 1.79
N GLY A 144 0.94 -6.50 0.60
CA GLY A 144 1.21 -5.24 -0.08
C GLY A 144 0.82 -4.03 0.75
N PRO A 145 -0.46 -3.90 1.16
CA PRO A 145 -0.91 -2.82 2.03
C PRO A 145 -0.09 -2.71 3.32
N PHE A 146 0.27 -3.83 3.96
CA PHE A 146 1.07 -3.77 5.19
C PHE A 146 2.46 -3.17 4.93
N VAL A 147 3.17 -3.64 3.90
CA VAL A 147 4.48 -3.11 3.51
C VAL A 147 4.41 -1.62 3.20
N GLU A 148 3.40 -1.21 2.43
CA GLU A 148 3.20 0.19 2.05
C GLU A 148 2.89 1.07 3.27
N GLU A 149 1.97 0.67 4.16
CA GLU A 149 1.67 1.45 5.37
C GLU A 149 2.87 1.52 6.31
N TYR A 150 3.63 0.44 6.43
CA TYR A 150 4.86 0.44 7.20
C TYR A 150 5.87 1.46 6.65
N LEU A 151 6.14 1.47 5.35
CA LEU A 151 7.10 2.41 4.75
C LEU A 151 6.59 3.85 4.77
N PHE A 152 5.40 4.09 4.21
CA PHE A 152 4.92 5.45 3.96
C PHE A 152 4.31 6.11 5.19
N ARG A 153 3.73 5.35 6.14
CA ARG A 153 3.10 5.94 7.33
C ARG A 153 3.99 5.72 8.53
N HIS A 154 4.44 4.50 8.80
CA HIS A 154 5.26 4.26 9.99
C HIS A 154 6.66 4.86 9.88
N LEU A 155 7.42 4.61 8.80
CA LEU A 155 8.78 5.17 8.68
C LEU A 155 8.76 6.66 8.32
N LEU A 156 8.13 7.03 7.19
CA LEU A 156 8.18 8.40 6.68
C LEU A 156 7.41 9.42 7.53
N ILE A 157 6.35 9.02 8.24
CA ILE A 157 5.63 9.91 9.14
C ILE A 157 5.96 9.57 10.59
N GLY A 158 5.63 8.36 11.06
CA GLY A 158 5.76 7.97 12.46
C GLY A 158 7.16 8.23 13.03
N LYS A 159 8.21 7.70 12.39
CA LYS A 159 9.60 7.78 12.85
C LYS A 159 10.30 9.07 12.41
N LEU A 160 10.20 9.44 11.14
CA LEU A 160 10.89 10.61 10.59
C LEU A 160 10.39 11.93 11.15
N SER A 161 9.09 12.05 11.51
CA SER A 161 8.54 13.27 12.10
C SER A 161 9.07 13.60 13.51
N ARG A 162 9.95 12.76 14.07
CA ARG A 162 10.74 13.10 15.27
C ARG A 162 11.96 13.97 14.96
N HIS A 163 12.35 14.03 13.70
CA HIS A 163 13.52 14.77 13.20
C HIS A 163 13.13 15.86 12.20
N VAL A 164 11.97 15.72 11.55
CA VAL A 164 11.48 16.62 10.50
C VAL A 164 10.04 17.04 10.84
N ASN A 165 9.59 18.18 10.30
CA ASN A 165 8.21 18.63 10.47
C ASN A 165 7.21 17.57 9.97
N ILE A 166 6.18 17.26 10.78
CA ILE A 166 5.18 16.23 10.45
C ILE A 166 4.43 16.52 9.14
N TRP A 167 4.16 17.77 8.82
CA TRP A 167 3.43 18.14 7.60
C TRP A 167 4.28 17.90 6.35
N LEU A 168 5.59 18.14 6.42
CA LEU A 168 6.52 17.78 5.36
C LEU A 168 6.58 16.26 5.18
N CYS A 169 6.66 15.50 6.29
CA CYS A 169 6.57 14.04 6.26
C CYS A 169 5.26 13.53 5.62
N CYS A 170 4.13 14.16 5.93
CA CYS A 170 2.83 13.83 5.33
C CYS A 170 2.84 14.09 3.82
N ALA A 171 3.30 15.26 3.38
CA ALA A 171 3.39 15.60 1.96
C ALA A 171 4.30 14.62 1.20
N LEU A 172 5.48 14.31 1.76
CA LEU A 172 6.40 13.33 1.19
C LEU A 172 5.79 11.93 1.15
N SER A 173 5.07 11.52 2.18
CA SER A 173 4.37 10.22 2.22
C SER A 173 3.36 10.09 1.08
N VAL A 174 2.50 11.10 0.88
CA VAL A 174 1.50 11.09 -0.21
C VAL A 174 2.19 11.10 -1.58
N ALA A 175 3.19 11.95 -1.77
CA ALA A 175 3.89 12.08 -3.04
C ALA A 175 4.67 10.80 -3.41
N CYS A 176 5.44 10.23 -2.47
CA CYS A 176 6.17 8.99 -2.70
C CYS A 176 5.22 7.81 -2.92
N PHE A 177 4.13 7.72 -2.14
CA PHE A 177 3.11 6.70 -2.34
C PHE A 177 2.50 6.76 -3.75
N ALA A 178 2.16 7.95 -4.24
CA ALA A 178 1.65 8.10 -5.59
C ALA A 178 2.70 7.79 -6.67
N ALA A 179 3.93 8.25 -6.48
CA ALA A 179 5.03 8.05 -7.42
C ALA A 179 5.34 6.57 -7.65
N VAL A 180 5.43 5.74 -6.59
CA VAL A 180 5.78 4.32 -6.73
C VAL A 180 4.74 3.51 -7.51
N HIS A 181 3.49 3.99 -7.59
CA HIS A 181 2.42 3.30 -8.31
C HIS A 181 2.45 3.54 -9.83
N VAL A 182 3.07 4.65 -10.28
CA VAL A 182 3.09 5.07 -11.69
C VAL A 182 4.48 5.01 -12.33
N VAL A 183 5.53 5.07 -11.51
CA VAL A 183 6.92 5.04 -11.99
C VAL A 183 7.19 3.75 -12.76
N GLY A 184 7.90 3.86 -13.89
CA GLY A 184 8.18 2.72 -14.78
C GLY A 184 7.00 2.21 -15.61
N ARG A 185 5.81 2.84 -15.51
CA ARG A 185 4.61 2.43 -16.28
C ARG A 185 3.99 3.57 -17.08
N GLU A 186 3.60 4.65 -16.41
CA GLU A 186 2.85 5.76 -17.01
C GLU A 186 3.58 7.11 -16.91
N GLY A 187 4.74 7.13 -16.23
CA GLY A 187 5.50 8.33 -15.96
C GLY A 187 4.92 9.15 -14.80
N LEU A 188 5.68 10.15 -14.33
CA LEU A 188 5.29 11.03 -13.22
C LEU A 188 4.41 12.19 -13.71
N VAL A 189 3.33 11.88 -14.40
CA VAL A 189 2.35 12.86 -14.88
C VAL A 189 1.17 12.96 -13.92
N LEU A 190 0.66 14.18 -13.74
CA LEU A 190 -0.38 14.47 -12.75
C LEU A 190 -1.65 13.59 -12.89
N PRO A 191 -2.15 13.30 -14.10
CA PRO A 191 -3.32 12.44 -14.24
C PRO A 191 -3.11 11.00 -13.78
N ALA A 192 -1.91 10.43 -14.00
CA ALA A 192 -1.58 9.09 -13.52
C ALA A 192 -1.43 9.06 -11.99
N LEU A 193 -0.93 10.15 -11.40
CA LEU A 193 -0.74 10.29 -9.96
C LEU A 193 -2.07 10.53 -9.21
N ALA A 194 -3.02 11.22 -9.83
CA ALA A 194 -4.28 11.67 -9.22
C ALA A 194 -5.02 10.63 -8.35
N PRO A 195 -5.30 9.40 -8.83
CA PRO A 195 -5.99 8.41 -8.00
C PRO A 195 -5.18 8.01 -6.77
N TYR A 196 -3.85 7.96 -6.88
CA TYR A 196 -2.98 7.59 -5.77
C TYR A 196 -2.72 8.75 -4.81
N LEU A 197 -2.78 10.01 -5.27
CA LEU A 197 -2.74 11.19 -4.43
C LEU A 197 -3.99 11.25 -3.53
N GLY A 198 -5.18 10.97 -4.08
CA GLY A 198 -6.42 10.90 -3.30
C GLY A 198 -6.39 9.79 -2.25
N MET A 199 -5.97 8.59 -2.66
CA MET A 199 -5.76 7.45 -1.78
C MET A 199 -4.74 7.72 -0.68
N GLY A 200 -3.55 8.18 -1.05
CA GLY A 200 -2.49 8.51 -0.10
C GLY A 200 -2.94 9.59 0.89
N GLY A 201 -3.67 10.61 0.41
CA GLY A 201 -4.21 11.69 1.24
C GLY A 201 -5.12 11.18 2.35
N ILE A 202 -6.09 10.32 2.04
CA ILE A 202 -6.99 9.75 3.05
C ILE A 202 -6.26 8.82 4.02
N LEU A 203 -5.33 8.00 3.55
CA LEU A 203 -4.56 7.10 4.42
C LEU A 203 -3.67 7.89 5.38
N VAL A 204 -3.03 8.96 4.91
CA VAL A 204 -2.26 9.88 5.77
C VAL A 204 -3.17 10.60 6.77
N ALA A 205 -4.33 11.11 6.33
CA ALA A 205 -5.29 11.76 7.22
C ALA A 205 -5.76 10.80 8.33
N ALA A 206 -6.17 9.58 7.97
CA ALA A 206 -6.58 8.55 8.92
C ALA A 206 -5.44 8.18 9.90
N TYR A 207 -4.22 8.03 9.40
CA TYR A 207 -3.04 7.72 10.22
C TYR A 207 -2.73 8.81 11.24
N VAL A 208 -2.72 10.09 10.82
CA VAL A 208 -2.43 11.22 11.70
C VAL A 208 -3.56 11.43 12.71
N TRP A 209 -4.82 11.38 12.24
CA TRP A 209 -6.00 11.58 13.08
C TRP A 209 -6.13 10.52 14.19
N THR A 210 -5.74 9.27 13.91
CA THR A 210 -5.73 8.19 14.91
C THR A 210 -4.49 8.16 15.78
N GLY A 211 -3.70 9.24 15.82
CA GLY A 211 -2.54 9.35 16.70
C GLY A 211 -1.38 8.44 16.27
N LYS A 212 -1.14 8.31 14.94
CA LYS A 212 -0.08 7.49 14.35
C LYS A 212 -0.30 5.97 14.53
N ASN A 213 -1.55 5.52 14.43
CA ASN A 213 -1.92 4.10 14.46
C ASN A 213 -1.79 3.49 13.05
N VAL A 214 -0.74 2.69 12.83
CA VAL A 214 -0.44 2.09 11.52
C VAL A 214 -1.47 1.03 11.15
N MET A 215 -1.96 0.27 12.13
CA MET A 215 -2.92 -0.81 11.88
C MET A 215 -4.28 -0.28 11.44
N PHE A 216 -4.69 0.91 11.91
CA PHE A 216 -5.91 1.55 11.45
C PHE A 216 -5.85 1.93 9.97
N SER A 217 -4.78 2.61 9.57
CA SER A 217 -4.53 2.95 8.15
C SER A 217 -4.41 1.69 7.29
N TYR A 218 -3.73 0.66 7.81
CA TYR A 218 -3.64 -0.66 7.18
C TYR A 218 -5.00 -1.32 6.96
N PHE A 219 -5.91 -1.31 7.93
CA PHE A 219 -7.24 -1.88 7.73
C PHE A 219 -8.04 -1.12 6.68
N ILE A 220 -7.98 0.22 6.65
CA ILE A 220 -8.63 1.00 5.59
C ILE A 220 -8.08 0.60 4.22
N HIS A 221 -6.75 0.55 4.09
CA HIS A 221 -6.07 0.19 2.85
C HIS A 221 -6.40 -1.24 2.41
N ALA A 222 -6.23 -2.22 3.29
CA ALA A 222 -6.54 -3.62 3.04
C ALA A 222 -8.02 -3.80 2.65
N SER A 223 -8.96 -3.18 3.36
CA SER A 223 -10.39 -3.25 3.03
C SER A 223 -10.71 -2.61 1.69
N LYS A 224 -10.07 -1.50 1.32
CA LYS A 224 -10.21 -0.91 -0.02
C LYS A 224 -9.70 -1.87 -1.11
N ASN A 225 -8.55 -2.50 -0.90
CA ASN A 225 -8.01 -3.46 -1.87
C ASN A 225 -8.87 -4.73 -1.95
N LEU A 226 -9.41 -5.21 -0.82
CA LEU A 226 -10.37 -6.31 -0.81
C LEU A 226 -11.62 -5.95 -1.62
N LEU A 227 -12.18 -4.75 -1.41
CA LEU A 227 -13.31 -4.27 -2.19
C LEU A 227 -12.99 -4.27 -3.69
N ALA A 228 -11.83 -3.76 -4.09
CA ALA A 228 -11.41 -3.78 -5.50
C ALA A 228 -11.33 -5.20 -6.07
N VAL A 229 -10.72 -6.15 -5.34
CA VAL A 229 -10.62 -7.55 -5.76
C VAL A 229 -11.99 -8.21 -5.86
N VAL A 230 -12.87 -7.99 -4.87
CA VAL A 230 -14.24 -8.52 -4.87
C VAL A 230 -15.03 -7.97 -6.06
N LEU A 231 -14.93 -6.66 -6.34
CA LEU A 231 -15.62 -6.06 -7.49
C LEU A 231 -15.14 -6.65 -8.82
N ILE A 232 -13.85 -6.94 -8.97
CA ILE A 232 -13.31 -7.57 -10.19
C ILE A 232 -13.89 -8.99 -10.38
N TYR A 233 -14.06 -9.77 -9.32
CA TYR A 233 -14.62 -11.13 -9.40
C TYR A 233 -16.15 -11.17 -9.54
N VAL A 234 -16.85 -10.26 -8.87
CA VAL A 234 -18.32 -10.30 -8.75
C VAL A 234 -19.02 -9.50 -9.85
N VAL A 235 -18.45 -8.38 -10.29
CA VAL A 235 -19.11 -7.53 -11.29
C VAL A 235 -18.76 -8.04 -12.69
N PRO A 236 -19.79 -8.35 -13.52
CA PRO A 236 -19.57 -8.69 -14.92
C PRO A 236 -18.74 -7.61 -15.62
N GLN A 237 -17.70 -8.01 -16.36
CA GLN A 237 -16.74 -7.09 -16.95
C GLN A 237 -17.38 -6.08 -17.92
N GLN A 238 -18.52 -6.44 -18.52
CA GLN A 238 -19.32 -5.54 -19.37
C GLN A 238 -19.85 -4.31 -18.64
N LEU A 239 -19.94 -4.36 -17.31
CA LEU A 239 -20.41 -3.27 -16.45
C LEU A 239 -19.25 -2.47 -15.80
N LEU A 240 -18.01 -2.94 -15.93
CA LEU A 240 -16.80 -2.29 -15.39
C LEU A 240 -16.08 -1.41 -16.44
N GLY A 241 -16.60 -1.30 -17.66
CA GLY A 241 -15.94 -0.63 -18.79
C GLY A 241 -16.88 -0.10 -19.87
N GLY A 242 -17.88 0.69 -19.47
CA GLY A 242 -18.61 1.63 -20.35
C GLY A 242 -18.13 3.06 -20.10
#